data_AF-A0A940XN73-F1
#
_entry.id   AF-A0A940XN73-F1
#
_cell.length_a   1.000
_cell.length_b   1.000
_cell.length_c   1.000
_cell.angle_alpha   90.00
_cell.angle_beta   90.00
_cell.angle_gamma   90.00
#
_symmetry.space_group_name_H-M   'P 1'
#
loop_
_entity.id
_entity.type
_entity.pdbx_description
1 polymer ?
#
loop_
_entity_poly.entity_id
_entity_poly.type
_entity_poly.pdbx_seq_one_letter_code
_entity_poly.pdbx_strand_id
1 'polypeptide(L)'
;MTEQTAVDQWNSRYPISTAVVAYPGARPEDDPTGERLITRTRSEASVLGGHTAVVWVDGHSACIALTHVDPVQPADTYTPPAKYVRSDGVDCCPHATPVGPGSCEHCWDLVKWDAVDAPATSPV
;
A
#
# COMPACT_ATOMS: atom_id res chain seq x y z
N MET A 1 -3.26 30.97 -0.17
CA MET A 1 -2.66 29.80 0.50
C MET A 1 -1.29 29.63 -0.12
N THR A 2 -0.21 29.59 0.66
CA THR A 2 1.14 29.40 0.10
C THR A 2 1.41 27.91 -0.08
N GLU A 3 2.30 27.54 -1.01
CA GLU A 3 2.75 26.15 -1.20
C GLU A 3 3.32 25.56 0.10
N GLN A 4 4.01 26.39 0.89
CA GLN A 4 4.51 25.98 2.21
C GLN A 4 3.37 25.61 3.15
N THR A 5 2.25 26.36 3.15
CA THR A 5 1.08 26.01 3.97
C THR A 5 0.52 24.64 3.55
N ALA A 6 0.49 24.33 2.26
CA ALA A 6 0.02 23.04 1.76
C ALA A 6 0.96 21.90 2.18
N VAL A 7 2.28 22.10 2.10
CA VAL A 7 3.29 21.17 2.60
C VAL A 7 3.11 20.91 4.09
N ASP A 8 2.98 21.97 4.89
CA ASP A 8 2.86 21.85 6.35
C ASP A 8 1.58 21.11 6.75
N GLN A 9 0.46 21.39 6.05
CA GLN A 9 -0.80 20.68 6.24
C GLN A 9 -0.70 19.20 5.85
N TRP A 10 -0.02 18.90 4.75
CA TRP A 10 0.22 17.54 4.30
C TRP A 10 1.04 16.76 5.33
N ASN A 11 2.21 17.27 5.72
CA ASN A 11 3.12 16.60 6.64
C ASN A 11 2.49 16.43 8.04
N SER A 12 1.66 17.38 8.48
CA SER A 12 0.91 17.26 9.74
C SER A 12 -0.13 16.13 9.71
N ARG A 13 -0.69 15.83 8.54
CA ARG A 13 -1.76 14.84 8.37
C ARG A 13 -1.25 13.46 7.96
N TYR A 14 -0.13 13.40 7.24
CA TYR A 14 0.38 12.20 6.60
C TYR A 14 1.88 12.04 6.89
N PRO A 15 2.28 11.13 7.80
CA PRO A 15 3.68 10.86 8.04
C PRO A 15 4.35 10.18 6.84
N ILE A 16 5.68 10.11 6.85
CA ILE A 16 6.44 9.32 5.87
C ILE A 16 5.95 7.86 5.89
N SER A 17 5.99 7.19 4.73
CA SER A 17 5.46 5.85 4.48
C SER A 17 3.93 5.76 4.41
N THR A 18 3.24 6.90 4.30
CA THR A 18 1.80 6.94 4.01
C THR A 18 1.55 6.31 2.64
N ALA A 19 0.56 5.42 2.56
CA ALA A 19 0.12 4.84 1.30
C ALA A 19 -0.57 5.91 0.44
N VAL A 20 -0.19 6.00 -0.81
CA VAL A 20 -0.68 7.00 -1.75
C VAL A 20 -0.86 6.40 -3.14
N VAL A 21 -1.77 6.98 -3.92
CA VAL A 21 -1.80 6.82 -5.36
C VAL A 21 -1.15 8.06 -5.96
N ALA A 22 -0.02 7.86 -6.63
CA ALA A 22 0.67 8.90 -7.38
C ALA A 22 0.28 8.81 -8.85
N TYR A 23 0.22 9.97 -9.52
CA TYR A 23 -0.04 10.07 -10.97
C TYR A 23 1.16 10.72 -11.65
N PRO A 24 2.17 9.93 -12.07
CA PRO A 24 3.28 10.45 -12.86
C PRO A 24 2.76 10.96 -14.22
N GLY A 25 2.95 12.25 -14.48
CA GLY A 25 2.55 12.87 -15.75
C GLY A 25 1.20 13.58 -15.69
N ALA A 26 0.09 12.83 -15.72
CA ALA A 26 -1.26 13.39 -15.77
C ALA A 26 -2.24 12.62 -14.90
N ARG A 27 -3.22 13.32 -14.33
CA ARG A 27 -4.33 12.69 -13.60
C ARG A 27 -5.29 12.05 -14.60
N PRO A 28 -6.02 10.99 -14.18
CA PRO A 28 -7.00 10.31 -15.03
C PRO A 28 -8.15 11.19 -15.52
N GLU A 29 -8.40 12.32 -14.84
CA GLU A 29 -9.38 13.34 -15.25
C GLU A 29 -8.91 14.18 -16.44
N ASP A 30 -7.61 14.40 -16.58
CA ASP A 30 -7.00 15.14 -17.69
C ASP A 30 -6.60 14.21 -18.84
N ASP A 31 -6.09 13.02 -18.51
CA ASP A 31 -5.73 11.99 -19.47
C ASP A 31 -6.19 10.61 -18.96
N PRO A 32 -7.20 9.98 -19.58
CA PRO A 32 -7.69 8.66 -19.16
C PRO A 32 -6.64 7.54 -19.33
N THR A 33 -5.58 7.77 -20.10
CA THR A 33 -4.45 6.84 -20.26
C THR A 33 -3.30 7.12 -19.30
N GLY A 34 -3.44 8.14 -18.43
CA GLY A 34 -2.47 8.51 -17.42
C GLY A 34 -2.11 7.37 -16.47
N GLU A 35 -0.82 7.25 -16.18
CA GLU A 35 -0.29 6.21 -15.29
C GLU A 35 -0.76 6.41 -13.85
N ARG A 36 -1.15 5.32 -13.19
CA ARG A 36 -1.48 5.30 -11.76
C ARG A 36 -0.51 4.40 -11.02
N LEU A 37 0.25 4.98 -10.09
CA LEU A 37 1.22 4.27 -9.28
C LEU A 37 0.75 4.17 -7.83
N ILE A 38 0.39 2.97 -7.39
CA ILE A 38 0.06 2.70 -5.98
C ILE A 38 1.37 2.46 -5.23
N THR A 39 1.69 3.34 -4.28
CA THR A 39 3.00 3.36 -3.62
C THR A 39 2.93 4.00 -2.23
N ARG A 40 4.07 4.30 -1.62
CA ARG A 40 4.19 5.00 -0.33
C ARG A 40 5.09 6.23 -0.47
N THR A 41 4.86 7.21 0.40
CA THR A 41 5.76 8.36 0.51
C THR A 41 7.09 7.92 1.13
N ARG A 42 8.21 8.28 0.50
CA ARG A 42 9.56 7.98 1.02
C ARG A 42 10.19 9.13 1.80
N SER A 43 9.64 10.33 1.66
CA SER A 43 10.09 11.54 2.35
C SER A 43 8.91 12.40 2.76
N GLU A 44 9.18 13.40 3.59
CA GLU A 44 8.26 14.51 3.83
C GLU A 44 8.01 15.29 2.54
N ALA A 45 6.85 15.93 2.44
CA ALA A 45 6.58 16.89 1.39
C ALA A 45 7.45 18.14 1.59
N SER A 46 7.83 18.79 0.49
CA SER A 46 8.57 20.05 0.53
C SER A 46 8.25 20.92 -0.69
N VAL A 47 8.59 22.21 -0.62
CA VAL A 47 8.40 23.12 -1.75
C VAL A 47 9.63 23.08 -2.65
N LEU A 48 9.46 22.60 -3.89
CA LEU A 48 10.49 22.63 -4.92
C LEU A 48 10.47 23.96 -5.66
N GLY A 49 11.65 24.57 -5.81
CA GLY A 49 11.83 25.83 -6.56
C GLY A 49 11.09 27.04 -5.98
N GLY A 50 10.56 26.94 -4.76
CA GLY A 50 9.80 28.00 -4.10
C GLY A 50 8.35 28.17 -4.57
N HIS A 51 7.85 27.29 -5.45
CA HIS A 51 6.53 27.46 -6.07
C HIS A 51 5.75 26.17 -6.32
N THR A 52 6.30 24.99 -6.03
CA THR A 52 5.58 23.72 -6.21
C THR A 52 5.70 22.86 -4.98
N ALA A 53 4.59 22.59 -4.29
CA ALA A 53 4.56 21.57 -3.25
C ALA A 53 4.67 20.16 -3.87
N VAL A 54 5.69 19.40 -3.45
CA VAL A 54 5.99 18.06 -3.98
C VAL A 54 6.26 17.05 -2.87
N VAL A 55 6.15 15.77 -3.21
CA VAL A 55 6.52 14.64 -2.36
C VAL A 55 7.26 13.59 -3.20
N TRP A 56 8.13 12.81 -2.56
CA TRP A 56 8.78 11.67 -3.19
C TRP A 56 8.11 10.38 -2.76
N VAL A 57 8.00 9.47 -3.71
CA VAL A 57 7.38 8.16 -3.51
C VAL A 57 8.33 7.03 -3.88
N ASP A 58 8.08 5.86 -3.34
CA ASP A 58 8.79 4.64 -3.72
C ASP A 58 8.42 4.22 -5.15
N GLY A 59 9.36 3.60 -5.85
CA GLY A 59 9.16 3.17 -7.25
C GLY A 59 9.18 4.30 -8.29
N HIS A 60 9.33 5.56 -7.88
CA HIS A 60 9.52 6.70 -8.80
C HIS A 60 10.73 7.55 -8.40
N SER A 61 11.55 7.92 -9.39
CA SER A 61 12.79 8.67 -9.15
C SER A 61 12.55 10.16 -8.97
N ALA A 62 11.59 10.73 -9.71
CA ALA A 62 11.25 12.15 -9.65
C ALA A 62 10.31 12.48 -8.48
N CYS A 63 10.17 13.77 -8.21
CA CYS A 63 9.18 14.28 -7.27
C CYS A 63 7.80 14.38 -7.95
N ILE A 64 6.74 14.12 -7.21
CA ILE A 64 5.37 14.26 -7.68
C ILE A 64 4.74 15.47 -6.98
N ALA A 65 4.04 16.33 -7.72
CA ALA A 65 3.30 17.45 -7.15
C ALA A 65 2.20 16.95 -6.21
N LEU A 66 1.95 17.63 -5.09
CA LEU A 66 0.87 17.23 -4.17
C LEU A 66 -0.51 17.23 -4.82
N THR A 67 -0.71 17.98 -5.90
CA THR A 67 -1.92 17.96 -6.71
C THR A 67 -2.11 16.64 -7.48
N HIS A 68 -1.04 15.88 -7.67
CA HIS A 68 -0.99 14.59 -8.39
C HIS A 68 -0.73 13.42 -7.43
N VAL A 69 -1.10 13.58 -6.15
CA VAL A 69 -1.01 12.52 -5.15
C VAL A 69 -2.29 12.48 -4.34
N ASP A 70 -2.93 11.30 -4.32
CA ASP A 70 -4.08 11.04 -3.46
C ASP A 70 -3.65 10.13 -2.30
N PRO A 71 -3.84 10.54 -1.04
CA PRO A 71 -3.58 9.69 0.11
C PRO A 71 -4.60 8.55 0.18
N VAL A 72 -4.10 7.32 0.22
CA VAL A 72 -4.94 6.14 0.45
C VAL A 72 -5.24 6.09 1.94
N GLN A 73 -6.50 6.30 2.31
CA GLN A 73 -6.91 6.12 3.70
C GLN A 73 -6.70 4.65 4.08
N PRO A 74 -6.36 4.32 5.34
CA PRO A 74 -6.32 2.94 5.78
C PRO A 74 -7.70 2.23 5.71
N ALA A 75 -8.79 2.97 5.51
CA ALA A 75 -10.09 2.38 5.14
C ALA A 75 -10.18 2.03 3.64
N ASP A 76 -9.40 2.70 2.79
CA ASP A 76 -9.25 2.46 1.35
C ASP A 76 -8.04 1.58 1.02
N THR A 77 -7.29 1.09 2.02
CA THR A 77 -6.47 -0.11 1.83
C THR A 77 -7.44 -1.15 1.33
N TYR A 78 -7.34 -1.45 0.02
CA TYR A 78 -7.95 -2.57 -0.66
C TYR A 78 -8.59 -3.52 0.34
N THR A 79 -9.89 -3.36 0.55
CA THR A 79 -10.70 -4.46 1.05
C THR A 79 -10.61 -5.44 -0.11
N PRO A 80 -9.80 -6.53 -0.02
CA PRO A 80 -10.02 -7.62 -0.97
C PRO A 80 -11.52 -7.89 -0.93
N PRO A 81 -12.18 -8.27 -2.04
CA PRO A 81 -13.55 -8.74 -1.94
C PRO A 81 -13.56 -9.96 -1.01
N ALA A 82 -13.69 -9.73 0.29
CA ALA A 82 -13.64 -10.76 1.29
C ALA A 82 -15.04 -11.30 1.39
N LYS A 83 -15.47 -11.99 0.32
CA LYS A 83 -16.38 -13.14 0.26
C LYS A 83 -16.20 -13.80 -1.10
N TYR A 84 -15.40 -14.87 -1.19
CA TYR A 84 -15.86 -15.95 -2.06
C TYR A 84 -16.60 -16.93 -1.18
N VAL A 85 -17.91 -17.04 -1.42
CA VAL A 85 -18.73 -18.09 -0.84
C VAL A 85 -18.30 -19.38 -1.52
N ARG A 86 -17.69 -20.30 -0.78
CA ARG A 86 -17.46 -21.65 -1.28
C ARG A 86 -18.81 -22.27 -1.64
N SER A 87 -18.82 -23.19 -2.59
CA SER A 87 -20.05 -23.87 -3.05
C SER A 87 -20.81 -24.65 -1.96
N ASP A 88 -20.20 -24.84 -0.78
CA ASP A 88 -20.80 -25.41 0.43
C ASP A 88 -21.45 -24.36 1.36
N GLY A 89 -21.42 -23.08 1.00
CA GLY A 89 -22.04 -21.98 1.73
C GLY A 89 -21.17 -21.34 2.81
N VAL A 90 -19.87 -21.67 2.90
CA VAL A 90 -18.96 -21.14 3.93
C VAL A 90 -18.16 -19.94 3.40
N ASP A 91 -18.18 -18.83 4.14
CA ASP A 91 -17.43 -17.61 3.85
C ASP A 91 -15.95 -17.76 4.26
N CYS A 92 -14.99 -17.48 3.36
CA CYS A 92 -13.55 -17.57 3.63
C CYS A 92 -12.78 -16.28 3.29
N CYS A 93 -11.79 -15.93 4.12
CA CYS A 93 -10.92 -14.76 3.98
C CYS A 93 -9.60 -15.10 3.23
N PRO A 94 -8.95 -14.11 2.58
CA PRO A 94 -7.87 -14.38 1.61
C PRO A 94 -6.45 -14.58 2.15
N HIS A 95 -6.08 -14.22 3.40
CA HIS A 95 -4.65 -14.25 3.80
C HIS A 95 -4.32 -14.65 5.26
N ALA A 96 -5.22 -15.20 6.07
CA ALA A 96 -4.87 -15.54 7.45
C ALA A 96 -5.30 -16.96 7.82
N THR A 97 -4.31 -17.83 7.82
CA THR A 97 -4.18 -18.95 8.74
C THR A 97 -4.05 -18.44 10.19
N PRO A 98 -4.37 -19.25 11.21
CA PRO A 98 -3.70 -20.52 11.49
C PRO A 98 -4.23 -21.65 10.61
N VAL A 99 -3.31 -22.42 10.05
CA VAL A 99 -3.64 -23.67 9.37
C VAL A 99 -4.23 -24.58 10.44
N GLY A 100 -5.54 -24.75 10.40
CA GLY A 100 -6.26 -25.64 11.28
C GLY A 100 -6.62 -26.93 10.55
N PRO A 101 -7.25 -27.90 11.23
CA PRO A 101 -7.70 -29.15 10.61
C PRO A 101 -8.76 -29.00 9.49
N GLY A 102 -9.11 -27.77 9.10
CA GLY A 102 -9.99 -27.44 7.97
C GLY A 102 -9.32 -26.63 6.84
N SER A 103 -8.00 -26.44 6.86
CA SER A 103 -7.28 -25.67 5.84
C SER A 103 -6.98 -26.51 4.59
N CYS A 104 -7.01 -25.87 3.41
CA CYS A 104 -6.75 -26.53 2.14
C CYS A 104 -5.25 -26.78 1.89
N GLU A 105 -4.94 -27.72 0.99
CA GLU A 105 -3.57 -28.17 0.66
C GLU A 105 -2.64 -27.02 0.22
N HIS A 106 -3.16 -25.98 -0.46
CA HIS A 106 -2.38 -24.83 -0.91
C HIS A 106 -1.87 -23.96 0.25
N CYS A 107 -2.65 -23.82 1.32
CA CYS A 107 -2.20 -23.16 2.55
C CYS A 107 -1.15 -24.00 3.30
N TRP A 108 -1.20 -25.33 3.17
CA TRP A 108 -0.19 -26.23 3.74
C TRP A 108 1.14 -26.17 2.99
N ASP A 109 1.14 -26.01 1.66
CA ASP A 109 2.36 -25.93 0.85
C ASP A 109 3.11 -24.60 0.98
N LEU A 110 2.42 -23.50 1.28
CA LEU A 110 3.08 -22.20 1.55
C LEU A 110 3.82 -22.21 2.90
N VAL A 111 3.32 -22.94 3.91
CA VAL A 111 4.01 -23.11 5.20
C VAL A 111 5.28 -23.96 5.07
N LYS A 112 5.36 -24.85 4.06
CA LYS A 112 6.55 -25.68 3.83
C LYS A 112 7.81 -24.89 3.45
N TRP A 113 7.68 -23.62 3.03
CA TRP A 113 8.83 -22.78 2.67
C TRP A 113 9.41 -21.96 3.82
N ASP A 114 8.67 -21.76 4.92
CA ASP A 114 9.16 -21.06 6.12
C ASP A 114 9.83 -21.99 7.15
N ALA A 115 9.96 -23.29 6.84
CA ALA A 115 10.53 -24.29 7.75
C ALA A 115 12.08 -24.43 7.64
N VAL A 116 12.81 -23.39 7.23
CA VAL A 116 14.28 -23.42 7.16
C VAL A 116 15.02 -22.87 8.39
N ASP A 117 14.35 -22.30 9.41
CA ASP A 117 15.05 -21.75 10.58
C ASP A 117 14.34 -22.00 11.93
N ALA A 118 14.20 -23.26 12.33
CA ALA A 118 13.93 -23.61 13.73
C ALA A 118 14.99 -24.61 14.25
N PRO A 119 15.83 -24.26 15.25
CA PRO A 119 16.82 -25.18 15.77
C PRO A 119 16.17 -26.34 16.54
N ALA A 120 16.69 -27.54 16.28
CA ALA A 120 16.26 -28.80 16.87
C ALA A 120 16.25 -28.74 18.42
N THR A 121 15.09 -29.00 19.02
CA THR A 121 15.02 -29.46 20.41
C THR A 121 14.61 -30.93 20.39
N SER A 122 15.61 -31.80 20.64
CA SER A 122 15.40 -33.22 20.91
C SER A 122 14.73 -33.40 22.27
N PRO A 123 13.81 -34.36 22.42
CA PRO A 123 13.54 -34.92 23.73
C PRO A 123 14.10 -36.34 23.86
N VAL A 124 14.58 -36.55 25.08
CA VAL A 124 15.17 -37.73 25.74
C VAL A 124 14.21 -38.91 25.80
#